data_AF-W6QD79-F1
#
_entry.id   AF-W6QD79-F1
#
_cell.length_a   1.000
_cell.length_b   1.000
_cell.length_c   1.000
_cell.angle_alpha   90.00
_cell.angle_beta   90.00
_cell.angle_gamma   90.00
#
_symmetry.space_group_name_H-M   'P 1'
#
loop_
_entity.id
_entity.type
_entity.pdbx_description
1 polymer ?
#
loop_
_entity_poly.entity_id
_entity_poly.type
_entity_poly.pdbx_seq_one_letter_code
_entity_poly.pdbx_strand_id
1 'polypeptide(L)' 'MHPHIYSNGIICLDLLGSAGWSPVQTVESVCMSLQSMLTANTRNERPAGDQEFIATNRRRIRDINFVYEDDNV' A
#
# COMPACT_ATOMS: atom_id res chain seq x y z
N MET A 1 -2.00 -4.07 12.84
CA MET A 1 -2.38 -4.50 11.48
C MET A 1 -2.90 -3.28 10.76
N HIS A 2 -2.66 -3.17 9.46
CA HIS A 2 -2.98 -1.97 8.70
C HIS A 2 -3.77 -2.35 7.45
N PRO A 3 -4.87 -1.64 7.12
CA PRO A 3 -5.72 -1.98 5.97
C PRO A 3 -5.01 -1.87 4.61
N HIS A 4 -3.85 -1.19 4.57
CA HIS A 4 -3.01 -1.05 3.37
C HIS A 4 -1.71 -1.90 3.38
N ILE A 5 -1.50 -2.77 4.38
CA ILE A 5 -0.27 -3.58 4.49
C ILE A 5 -0.61 -5.08 4.49
N TYR A 6 -0.16 -5.77 3.45
CA TYR A 6 -0.27 -7.22 3.32
C TYR A 6 0.68 -7.96 4.27
N SER A 7 0.38 -9.21 4.60
CA SER A 7 1.18 -9.98 5.57
C SER A 7 2.60 -10.31 5.11
N ASN A 8 2.86 -10.22 3.81
CA ASN A 8 4.20 -10.36 3.23
C ASN A 8 5.00 -9.04 3.24
N GLY A 9 4.46 -7.97 3.83
CA GLY A 9 5.09 -6.65 3.94
C GLY A 9 4.91 -5.75 2.72
N ILE A 10 4.13 -6.18 1.72
CA ILE A 10 3.78 -5.31 0.58
C ILE A 10 2.82 -4.24 1.05
N ILE A 11 3.09 -2.99 0.65
CA ILE A 11 2.27 -1.82 0.99
C ILE A 11 1.47 -1.41 -0.26
N CYS A 12 0.15 -1.38 -0.13
CA CYS A 12 -0.77 -0.91 -1.16
C CYS A 12 -1.04 0.58 -0.94
N LEU A 13 -0.17 1.43 -1.49
CA LEU A 13 -0.30 2.88 -1.42
C LEU A 13 -0.20 3.46 -2.82
N ASP A 14 -1.17 4.29 -3.20
CA ASP A 14 -1.24 4.99 -4.48
C ASP A 14 0.06 5.76 -4.81
N LEU A 15 0.66 6.37 -3.78
CA LEU A 15 1.94 7.07 -3.81
C LEU A 15 3.09 6.21 -4.34
N LEU A 16 3.08 4.90 -4.04
CA LEU A 16 4.11 3.95 -4.45
C LEU A 16 3.80 3.31 -5.82
N GLY A 17 2.56 3.44 -6.28
CA GLY A 17 2.09 2.92 -7.56
C GLY A 17 2.25 3.92 -8.70
N SER A 18 1.98 3.46 -9.92
CA SER A 18 2.02 4.30 -11.12
C SER A 18 0.96 5.41 -11.15
N ALA A 19 -0.05 5.34 -10.29
CA ALA A 19 -1.15 6.31 -10.23
C ALA A 19 -0.79 7.57 -9.42
N GLY A 20 -0.10 7.43 -8.29
CA GLY A 20 0.24 8.54 -7.40
C GLY A 20 1.73 8.91 -7.39
N TRP A 21 2.62 8.06 -7.91
CA TRP A 21 4.05 8.37 -7.96
C TRP A 21 4.37 9.48 -8.98
N SER A 22 5.19 10.44 -8.56
CA SER A 22 5.72 11.49 -9.43
C SER A 22 7.23 11.68 -9.17
N PRO A 23 8.06 11.93 -10.20
CA PRO A 23 9.50 12.16 -10.04
C PRO A 23 9.85 13.35 -9.12
N VAL A 24 8.89 14.22 -8.82
CA VAL A 24 9.06 15.34 -7.89
C VAL A 24 9.17 14.90 -6.43
N GLN A 25 8.71 13.68 -6.11
CA GLN A 25 8.74 13.17 -4.75
C GLN A 25 10.14 12.70 -4.36
N THR A 26 10.53 13.01 -3.13
CA THR A 26 11.81 12.55 -2.56
C THR A 26 11.60 11.30 -1.72
N VAL A 27 12.66 10.54 -1.47
CA VAL A 27 12.61 9.40 -0.56
C VAL A 27 12.15 9.83 0.83
N GLU A 28 12.56 11.01 1.28
CA GLU A 28 12.14 11.59 2.55
C GLU A 28 10.64 11.87 2.60
N SER A 29 10.07 12.50 1.55
CA SER A 29 8.63 12.76 1.51
C SER A 29 7.81 11.46 1.54
N VAL A 30 8.30 10.41 0.86
CA VAL A 30 7.69 9.08 0.91
C VAL A 30 7.73 8.49 2.32
N CYS A 31 8.88 8.56 3.00
CA CYS A 31 9.01 8.07 4.37
C CYS A 31 8.09 8.83 5.34
N MET A 32 7.94 10.15 5.18
CA MET A 32 7.02 10.95 5.98
C MET A 32 5.56 10.56 5.74
N SER A 33 5.16 10.34 4.49
CA SER A 33 3.80 9.88 4.16
C SER A 33 3.51 8.49 4.74
N LEU A 34 4.48 7.57 4.68
CA LEU A 34 4.36 6.24 5.28
C LEU A 34 4.21 6.30 6.80
N GLN A 35 5.01 7.13 7.47
CA GLN A 35 4.88 7.33 8.92
C GLN A 35 3.52 7.90 9.28
N SER A 36 3.07 8.94 8.56
CA SER A 36 1.76 9.55 8.75
C SER A 36 0.64 8.50 8.63
N MET A 37 0.64 7.72 7.55
CA MET A 37 -0.31 6.63 7.31
C MET A 37 -0.31 5.61 8.46
N LEU A 38 0.87 5.16 8.92
CA LEU A 38 0.98 4.23 10.05
C LEU A 38 0.43 4.81 11.36
N THR A 39 0.68 6.10 11.63
CA THR A 39 0.25 6.77 12.87
C THR A 39 -1.23 7.13 12.87
N ALA A 40 -1.81 7.41 11.70
CA ALA A 40 -3.22 7.76 11.54
C ALA A 40 -4.15 6.54 11.55
N ASN A 41 -3.59 5.32 11.57
CA ASN A 41 -4.37 4.10 11.49
C ASN A 41 -5.22 3.87 12.74
N THR A 42 -6.54 3.85 12.54
CA THR A 42 -7.54 3.56 13.59
C THR A 42 -8.08 2.12 13.49
N ARG A 43 -7.74 1.39 12.41
CA ARG A 43 -8.29 0.06 12.09
C ARG A 43 -7.22 -1.01 12.26
N ASN A 44 -7.45 -1.96 13.16
CA ASN A 44 -6.51 -3.07 13.37
C ASN A 44 -6.88 -4.30 12.52
N GLU A 45 -6.90 -4.14 11.20
CA GLU A 45 -7.23 -5.20 10.24
C GLU A 45 -6.23 -5.25 9.09
N ARG A 46 -6.31 -6.29 8.25
CA ARG A 46 -5.48 -6.47 7.05
C ARG A 46 -6.28 -6.10 5.81
N PRO A 47 -5.62 -5.84 4.66
CA PRO A 47 -6.31 -5.61 3.40
C PRO A 47 -7.25 -6.77 3.05
N ALA A 48 -8.36 -6.44 2.39
CA ALA A 48 -9.24 -7.45 1.82
C ALA A 48 -8.45 -8.31 0.82
N GLY A 49 -8.67 -9.62 0.84
CA GLY A 49 -7.97 -10.54 -0.06
C GLY A 49 -6.49 -10.80 0.29
N ASP A 50 -6.02 -10.43 1.49
CA ASP A 50 -4.61 -10.64 1.90
C ASP A 50 -4.09 -12.08 1.67
N GLN A 51 -4.87 -13.09 2.08
CA GLN A 51 -4.47 -14.49 1.91
C GLN A 51 -4.39 -14.91 0.44
N GLU A 52 -5.36 -14.49 -0.37
CA GLU A 52 -5.40 -14.80 -1.80
C GLU A 52 -4.26 -14.08 -2.53
N PHE A 53 -4.03 -12.82 -2.21
CA PHE A 53 -2.94 -12.03 -2.74
C PHE A 53 -1.59 -12.70 -2.46
N ILE A 54 -1.33 -13.13 -1.22
CA ILE A 54 -0.06 -13.78 -0.88
C ILE A 54 0.10 -15.13 -1.58
N ALA A 55 -0.97 -15.92 -1.68
CA ALA A 55 -0.93 -17.24 -2.32
C ALA A 55 -0.68 -17.15 -3.84
N THR A 56 -1.23 -16.12 -4.48
CA THR A 56 -1.27 -15.98 -5.94
C THR A 56 -0.14 -15.09 -6.47
N ASN A 57 0.35 -14.16 -5.65
CA ASN A 57 1.33 -13.18 -6.07
C ASN A 57 2.74 -13.78 -6.14
N ARG A 58 3.14 -14.15 -7.35
CA ARG A 58 4.50 -14.54 -7.72
C ARG A 58 5.23 -13.47 -8.53
N ARG A 59 4.63 -12.29 -8.66
CA ARG A 59 5.14 -11.22 -9.52
C ARG A 59 6.09 -10.32 -8.72
N ARG A 60 6.98 -9.63 -9.43
CA ARG A 60 7.79 -8.59 -8.80
C ARG A 60 6.86 -7.49 -8.33
N ILE A 61 7.21 -6.86 -7.21
CA ILE A 61 6.36 -5.86 -6.54
C ILE A 61 5.92 -4.74 -7.50
N ARG A 62 6.78 -4.38 -8.46
CA ARG A 62 6.52 -3.35 -9.47
C ARG A 62 5.47 -3.73 -10.52
N ASP A 63 5.29 -5.02 -10.79
CA ASP A 63 4.41 -5.54 -11.83
C ASP A 63 3.04 -5.97 -11.26
N ILE A 64 2.77 -5.61 -10.00
CA ILE A 64 1.50 -5.85 -9.33
C ILE A 64 0.57 -4.69 -9.66
N ASN A 65 -0.60 -5.02 -10.22
CA ASN A 65 -1.69 -4.06 -10.33
C ASN A 65 -2.43 -4.05 -9.00
N PHE A 66 -2.17 -3.03 -8.19
CA PHE A 66 -2.94 -2.77 -6.99
C PHE A 66 -4.33 -2.29 -7.38
N VAL A 67 -5.35 -2.90 -6.80
CA VAL A 67 -6.72 -2.40 -6.83
C VAL A 67 -6.86 -1.51 -5.60
N TYR A 68 -6.98 -0.20 -5.83
CA TYR A 68 -7.17 0.77 -4.77
C TYR A 68 -8.67 0.84 -4.49
N GLU A 69 -9.11 0.18 -3.42
CA GLU A 69 -10.45 0.34 -2.88
C GLU A 69 -10.45 1.55 -1.93
N ASP A 70 -10.26 2.75 -2.49
CA ASP A 70 -10.53 4.02 -1.80
C ASP A 70 -11.77 4.64 -2.42
N ASP A 71 -12.92 4.05 -2.13
CA ASP A 71 -14.21 4.67 -2.40
C ASP A 71 -14.51 5.67 -1.28
N ASN A 72 -14.23 6.94 -1.58
CA ASN A 72 -14.77 8.14 -0.92
C ASN A 72 -14.62 8.23 0.61
N VAL A 73 -13.60 8.99 1.01
CA VAL A 73 -13.75 10.04 2.03
C VAL A 73 -13.33 11.37 1.42
#